data_AF-A0A822C9I9-F1
#
_entry.id   AF-A0A822C9I9-F1
#
_cell.length_a   1.000
_cell.length_b   1.000
_cell.length_c   1.000
_cell.angle_alpha   90.00
_cell.angle_beta   90.00
_cell.angle_gamma   90.00
#
_symmetry.space_group_name_H-M   'P 1'
#
loop_
_entity.id
_entity.type
_entity.pdbx_description
1 polymer ?
#
loop_
_entity_poly.entity_id
_entity_poly.type
_entity_poly.pdbx_seq_one_letter_code
_entity_poly.pdbx_strand_id
1 'polypeptide(L)' 'RSYGNENWEFDEQGLMTRRYASINDLPIKEEERKFRWTLERRPDEHVGLTDLDL' A
#
# COMPACT_ATOMS: atom_id res chain seq x y z
N ARG A 1 11.54 -0.44 -2.03
CA ARG A 1 10.14 -0.79 -1.68
C ARG A 1 9.84 -0.19 -0.32
N SER A 2 8.62 0.25 -0.09
CA SER A 2 8.23 0.87 1.19
C SER A 2 7.13 0.04 1.83
N TYR A 3 7.26 -0.18 3.14
CA TYR A 3 6.29 -0.91 3.95
C TYR A 3 5.64 0.07 4.90
N GLY A 4 4.31 0.11 4.92
CA GLY A 4 3.57 1.11 5.67
C GLY A 4 2.51 0.48 6.56
N ASN A 5 2.32 1.09 7.73
CA ASN A 5 1.11 0.92 8.52
C ASN A 5 0.46 2.28 8.72
N GLU A 6 -0.86 2.32 8.54
CA GLU A 6 -1.65 3.52 8.74
C GLU A 6 -2.85 3.24 9.64
N ASN A 7 -3.06 4.14 10.59
CA ASN A 7 -4.22 4.16 11.48
C ASN A 7 -5.07 5.39 11.11
N TRP A 8 -6.37 5.15 10.92
CA TRP A 8 -7.31 6.17 10.47
C TRP A 8 -8.40 6.40 11.52
N GLU A 9 -8.77 7.67 11.70
CA GLU A 9 -9.93 8.10 12.49
C GLU A 9 -10.89 8.84 11.54
N PHE A 10 -12.18 8.53 11.62
CA PHE A 10 -13.22 9.09 10.76
C PHE A 10 -14.30 9.80 11.60
N ASP A 11 -14.93 10.83 11.03
CA ASP A 11 -16.12 11.45 11.60
C ASP A 11 -17.42 10.70 11.27
N GLU A 12 -18.55 11.21 11.74
CA GLU A 12 -19.89 10.64 11.51
C GLU A 12 -20.32 10.65 10.04
N GLN A 13 -19.67 11.46 9.18
CA GLN A 13 -19.93 11.52 7.74
C GLN A 13 -19.03 10.56 6.96
N GLY A 14 -18.14 9.84 7.65
CA GLY A 14 -17.17 8.93 7.05
C GLY A 14 -15.96 9.63 6.44
N LEU A 15 -15.73 10.92 6.75
CA LEU A 15 -14.54 11.63 6.31
C LEU A 15 -13.40 11.39 7.31
N MET A 16 -12.20 11.16 6.79
CA MET A 16 -11.01 10.93 7.62
C MET A 16 -10.59 12.24 8.30
N THR A 17 -10.59 12.26 9.63
CA THR A 17 -10.22 13.43 10.44
C THR A 17 -8.80 13.32 11.01
N ARG A 18 -8.29 12.09 11.19
CA ARG A 18 -6.89 11.86 11.57
C ARG A 18 -6.29 10.70 10.79
N ARG A 19 -5.01 10.87 10.45
CA ARG A 19 -4.19 9.85 9.77
C ARG A 19 -2.82 9.79 10.42
N TYR A 20 -2.50 8.64 11.00
CA TYR A 20 -1.17 8.35 11.51
C TYR A 20 -0.55 7.27 10.65
N ALA A 21 0.53 7.60 9.95
CA ALA A 21 1.23 6.67 9.07
C ALA A 21 2.69 6.55 9.49
N SER A 22 3.17 5.31 9.59
CA SER A 22 4.59 4.99 9.71
C SER A 22 5.00 4.16 8.51
N ILE A 23 6.10 4.54 7.86
CA ILE A 23 6.57 3.92 6.63
C ILE A 23 8.08 3.69 6.74
N ASN A 24 8.52 2.50 6.36
CA ASN A 24 9.92 2.11 6.32
C ASN A 24 10.33 1.77 4.89
N ASP A 25 11.44 2.35 4.46
CA ASP A 25 12.01 2.11 3.14
C ASP A 25 13.06 0.99 3.19
N LEU A 26 12.91 0.04 2.28
CA LEU A 26 13.86 -1.03 2.01
C LEU A 26 14.42 -0.86 0.60
N PRO A 27 15.75 -0.65 0.43
CA PRO A 27 16.38 -0.67 -0.89
C PRO A 27 16.09 -1.98 -1.61
N ILE A 28 15.77 -1.90 -2.91
CA ILE A 28 15.57 -3.08 -3.78
C ILE A 28 16.17 -2.79 -5.15
N LYS A 29 16.49 -3.84 -5.89
CA LYS A 29 16.82 -3.79 -7.31
C LYS A 29 15.54 -3.80 -8.17
N GLU A 30 15.68 -3.48 -9.46
CA GLU A 30 14.54 -3.38 -10.37
C GLU A 30 13.85 -4.73 -10.61
N GLU A 31 14.62 -5.81 -10.66
CA GLU A 31 14.12 -7.18 -10.82
C GLU A 31 13.23 -7.62 -9.64
N GLU A 32 13.39 -7.03 -8.46
CA GLU A 32 12.65 -7.37 -7.24
C GLU A 32 11.28 -6.66 -7.13
N ARG A 33 10.91 -5.84 -8.12
CA ARG A 33 9.59 -5.19 -8.17
C ARG A 33 8.49 -6.25 -8.35
N LYS A 34 7.60 -6.35 -7.37
CA LYS A 34 6.40 -7.21 -7.38
C LYS A 34 5.16 -6.54 -8.02
N PHE A 35 5.18 -5.21 -8.19
CA PHE A 35 4.08 -4.45 -8.82
C PHE A 35 4.48 -4.02 -10.23
N ARG A 36 3.79 -4.56 -11.25
CA ARG A 36 4.17 -4.45 -12.67
C ARG A 36 3.09 -3.88 -13.59
N TRP A 37 1.93 -3.49 -13.05
CA TRP A 37 0.86 -2.88 -13.85
C TRP A 37 1.16 -1.40 -14.16
N THR A 38 0.40 -0.81 -15.09
CA THR A 38 0.52 0.60 -15.49
C THR A 38 0.10 1.55 -14.34
N LEU A 39 0.39 2.85 -14.45
CA LEU A 39 0.12 3.85 -13.41
C LEU A 39 -1.37 4.21 -13.27
N GLU A 40 -2.19 3.20 -12.97
CA GLU A 40 -3.64 3.30 -12.82
C GLU A 40 -4.10 2.44 -11.62
N ARG A 41 -5.41 2.30 -11.45
CA ARG A 41 -6.00 1.35 -10.50
C ARG A 41 -5.37 -0.04 -10.66
N ARG A 42 -4.98 -0.64 -9.53
CA ARG A 42 -4.54 -2.05 -9.48
C ARG A 42 -5.59 -2.95 -10.17
N PRO A 43 -5.21 -3.83 -11.12
CA PRO A 43 -6.14 -4.78 -11.73
C PRO A 43 -6.82 -5.68 -10.69
N ASP A 44 -8.08 -6.04 -10.90
CA ASP A 44 -8.86 -6.85 -9.96
C ASP A 44 -8.31 -8.27 -9.79
N GLU A 45 -7.78 -8.84 -10.87
CA GLU A 45 -7.15 -10.17 -10.87
C GLU A 45 -5.73 -10.17 -10.27
N HIS A 46 -5.17 -9.00 -9.94
CA HIS A 46 -3.86 -8.95 -9.32
C HIS A 46 -3.96 -9.29 -7.84
N VAL A 47 -3.18 -10.29 -7.42
CA VAL A 47 -3.07 -10.75 -6.04
C VAL A 47 -2.84 -9.62 -5.02
N GLY A 48 -3.35 -9.82 -3.81
CA GLY A 48 -3.26 -8.87 -2.68
C GLY A 48 -1.91 -8.90 -1.97
N LEU A 49 -1.75 -8.09 -0.92
CA LEU A 49 -0.50 -8.00 -0.15
C LEU A 49 -0.12 -9.35 0.50
N THR A 50 -1.09 -10.06 1.10
CA THR A 50 -0.86 -11.35 1.77
C THR A 50 -0.33 -12.41 0.80
N ASP A 51 -0.91 -12.47 -0.39
CA ASP A 51 -0.56 -13.48 -1.42
C ASP A 51 0.76 -13.15 -2.13
N LEU A 52 1.30 -11.96 -1.92
CA LEU A 52 2.58 -11.53 -2.46
C LEU A 52 3.77 -11.92 -1.60
N ASP A 53 3.56 -12.56 -0.44
CA ASP A 53 4.63 -12.93 0.51
C ASP A 53 5.49 -11.70 0.86
N LEU A 54 4.81 -10.69 1.43
CA LEU A 54 5.34 -9.36 1.75
C LEU A 54 5.21 -9.04 3.23
#